data_AF-A0A8H3WF15-F1
#
_entry.id   AF-A0A8H3WF15-F1
#
_cell.length_a   1.000
_cell.length_b   1.000
_cell.length_c   1.000
_cell.angle_alpha   90.00
_cell.angle_beta   90.00
_cell.angle_gamma   90.00
#
_symmetry.space_group_name_H-M   'P 1'
#
loop_
_entity.id
_entity.type
_entity.pdbx_description
1 polymer ?
#
loop_
_entity_poly.entity_id
_entity_poly.type
_entity_poly.pdbx_seq_one_letter_code
_entity_poly.pdbx_strand_id
1 'polypeptide(L)'
;MSMLGRVYRSGLRKNRVFSLMGAMIPMGFAIGAIQGGALSSHLHWVFGCTALLALICVGGALWCIPWLPVDSVSLKNFDYAGASAAMLGCGLLIFGLTQGSPTHWSPYTYALVVSGLASLAAFGLIEKKVCRPLIDNRLWLTPGFLPVIVSYFLGYGAFAGAWQFFAVRFLLTIQHTSPIITACYLLPVGMSGTVASWVVSRLLHIMPGHWILMGSMLAFATGPAFFLPQTSGTMYWALSVPGFVISTFGPDMSFAAVSVFITSNVPRSYQGAAGSLVITAQNLSTAVFAALGDTVGEKVTEMADSTLDLGALRAIWWMSLATAMTGALVCACSVRIPKSEEKEHIS
;
A
#
# COMPACT_ATOMS: atom_id res chain seq x y z
N MET A 1 13.25 -6.85 -7.72
CA MET A 1 13.29 -8.30 -7.43
C MET A 1 13.82 -9.14 -8.60
N SER A 2 13.14 -9.18 -9.75
CA SER A 2 13.46 -10.12 -10.85
C SER A 2 14.89 -10.02 -11.41
N MET A 3 15.37 -8.81 -11.74
CA MET A 3 16.73 -8.62 -12.27
C MET A 3 17.83 -9.00 -11.28
N LEU A 4 17.70 -8.59 -10.02
CA LEU A 4 18.65 -8.94 -8.94
C LEU A 4 18.70 -10.46 -8.71
N GLY A 5 17.57 -11.15 -8.87
CA GLY A 5 17.49 -12.61 -8.79
C GLY A 5 18.26 -13.34 -9.90
N ARG A 6 18.39 -12.73 -11.09
CA ARG A 6 19.17 -13.25 -12.23
C ARG A 6 20.67 -12.97 -12.10
N VAL A 7 21.06 -11.82 -11.55
CA VAL A 7 22.47 -11.39 -11.46
C VAL A 7 23.22 -12.08 -10.31
N TYR A 8 22.56 -12.30 -9.17
CA TYR A 8 23.21 -12.88 -7.98
C TYR A 8 22.88 -14.36 -7.80
N ARG A 9 23.93 -15.20 -7.78
CA ARG A 9 23.85 -16.62 -7.39
C ARG A 9 23.38 -16.76 -5.94
N SER A 10 22.70 -17.87 -5.62
CA SER A 10 22.26 -18.20 -4.26
C SER A 10 23.44 -18.15 -3.28
N GLY A 11 23.26 -17.49 -2.13
CA GLY A 11 24.29 -17.34 -1.11
C GLY A 11 24.18 -16.05 -0.28
N LEU A 12 25.10 -15.86 0.66
CA LEU A 12 25.09 -14.74 1.62
C LEU A 12 25.05 -13.37 0.93
N ARG A 13 25.74 -13.21 -0.20
CA ARG A 13 25.76 -11.94 -0.95
C ARG A 13 24.39 -11.60 -1.53
N LYS A 14 23.65 -12.59 -2.05
CA LYS A 14 22.27 -12.41 -2.53
C LYS A 14 21.36 -12.00 -1.38
N ASN A 15 21.43 -12.68 -0.24
CA ASN A 15 20.59 -12.37 0.92
C ASN A 15 20.84 -10.94 1.45
N ARG A 16 22.10 -10.50 1.51
CA ARG A 16 22.45 -9.12 1.90
C ARG A 16 21.87 -8.08 0.93
N VAL A 17 22.00 -8.31 -0.37
CA VAL A 17 21.49 -7.39 -1.40
C VAL A 17 19.96 -7.31 -1.38
N PHE A 18 19.28 -8.46 -1.23
CA PHE A 18 17.82 -8.50 -1.10
C PHE A 18 17.34 -7.83 0.20
N SER A 19 18.07 -8.00 1.30
CA SER A 19 17.80 -7.31 2.57
C SER A 19 17.96 -5.80 2.46
N LEU A 20 19.02 -5.32 1.78
CA LEU A 20 19.23 -3.90 1.50
C LEU A 20 18.08 -3.32 0.66
N MET A 21 17.68 -4.03 -0.40
CA MET A 21 16.58 -3.60 -1.26
C MET A 21 15.25 -3.52 -0.50
N GLY A 22 14.99 -4.47 0.41
CA GLY A 22 13.80 -4.44 1.28
C GLY A 22 13.80 -3.24 2.22
N ALA A 23 14.94 -2.91 2.83
CA ALA A 23 15.09 -1.76 3.73
C ALA A 23 14.90 -0.39 3.02
N MET A 24 15.01 -0.32 1.69
CA MET A 24 14.86 0.94 0.96
C MET A 24 13.44 1.52 1.02
N ILE A 25 12.41 0.67 1.10
CA ILE A 25 11.00 1.13 1.15
C ILE A 25 10.74 1.95 2.44
N PRO A 26 10.97 1.42 3.66
CA PRO A 26 10.74 2.18 4.89
C PRO A 26 11.72 3.35 5.06
N MET A 27 12.97 3.24 4.56
CA MET A 27 13.89 4.39 4.53
C MET A 27 13.38 5.51 3.62
N GLY A 28 12.87 5.16 2.44
CA GLY A 28 12.25 6.10 1.51
C GLY A 28 11.05 6.81 2.12
N PHE A 29 10.23 6.10 2.89
CA PHE A 29 9.12 6.68 3.65
C PHE A 29 9.61 7.73 4.66
N ALA A 30 10.63 7.41 5.47
CA ALA A 30 11.19 8.35 6.44
C ALA A 30 11.80 9.60 5.79
N ILE A 31 12.58 9.42 4.72
CA ILE A 31 13.16 10.54 3.95
C ILE A 31 12.04 11.39 3.33
N GLY A 32 11.03 10.75 2.73
CA GLY A 32 9.86 11.43 2.17
C GLY A 32 9.05 12.21 3.21
N ALA A 33 8.91 11.67 4.43
CA ALA A 33 8.25 12.37 5.53
C ALA A 33 9.03 13.63 5.95
N ILE A 34 10.35 13.53 6.12
CA ILE A 34 11.21 14.71 6.41
C ILE A 34 11.09 15.73 5.29
N GLN A 35 11.21 15.29 4.03
CA GLN A 35 11.09 16.17 2.86
C GLN A 35 9.73 16.88 2.84
N GLY A 36 8.64 16.14 3.08
CA GLY A 36 7.29 16.70 3.14
C GLY A 36 7.09 17.69 4.30
N GLY A 37 7.66 17.41 5.47
CA GLY A 37 7.59 18.31 6.63
C GLY A 37 8.48 19.55 6.50
N ALA A 38 9.67 19.42 5.91
CA ALA A 38 10.62 20.51 5.73
C ALA A 38 10.20 21.49 4.62
N LEU A 39 9.66 20.95 3.52
CA LEU A 39 9.23 21.72 2.35
C LEU A 39 7.72 21.95 2.34
N SER A 40 7.03 21.78 3.48
CA SER A 40 5.57 21.96 3.56
C SER A 40 5.12 23.36 3.15
N SER A 41 5.96 24.37 3.38
CA SER A 41 5.73 25.76 2.97
C SER A 41 6.04 26.03 1.49
N HIS A 42 6.74 25.13 0.80
CA HIS A 42 7.22 25.29 -0.58
C HIS A 42 6.89 24.05 -1.41
N LEU A 43 5.59 23.84 -1.69
CA LEU A 43 5.08 22.63 -2.37
C LEU A 43 5.77 22.33 -3.71
N HIS A 44 6.13 23.35 -4.50
CA HIS A 44 6.84 23.14 -5.77
C HIS A 44 8.21 22.46 -5.58
N TRP A 45 8.90 22.73 -4.48
CA TRP A 45 10.17 22.07 -4.16
C TRP A 45 9.98 20.63 -3.69
N VAL A 46 8.84 20.29 -3.08
CA VAL A 46 8.52 18.88 -2.76
C VAL A 46 8.54 18.04 -4.05
N PHE A 47 7.88 18.51 -5.10
CA PHE A 47 7.88 17.84 -6.40
C PHE A 47 9.24 17.95 -7.11
N GLY A 48 9.89 19.12 -7.04
CA GLY A 48 11.21 19.35 -7.65
C GLY A 48 12.30 18.44 -7.10
N CYS A 49 12.41 18.29 -5.77
CA CYS A 49 13.38 17.38 -5.15
C CYS A 49 13.10 15.92 -5.50
N THR A 50 11.84 15.51 -5.56
CA THR A 50 11.45 14.15 -5.94
C THR A 50 11.81 13.87 -7.41
N ALA A 51 11.56 14.83 -8.30
CA ALA A 51 11.94 14.75 -9.71
C ALA A 51 13.47 14.67 -9.88
N LEU A 52 14.23 15.47 -9.12
CA LEU A 52 15.69 15.43 -9.13
C LEU A 52 16.22 14.08 -8.65
N LEU A 53 15.67 13.54 -7.56
CA LEU A 53 16.04 12.21 -7.07
C LEU A 53 15.75 11.13 -8.13
N ALA A 54 14.60 11.20 -8.80
CA ALA A 54 14.26 10.31 -9.90
C ALA A 54 15.26 10.42 -11.07
N LEU A 55 15.68 11.64 -11.44
CA LEU A 55 16.71 11.86 -12.47
C LEU A 55 18.05 11.24 -12.07
N ILE A 56 18.46 11.38 -10.81
CA ILE A 56 19.68 10.75 -10.28
C ILE A 56 19.56 9.22 -10.36
N CYS A 57 18.41 8.66 -9.99
CA CYS A 57 18.16 7.22 -10.11
C CYS A 57 18.24 6.74 -11.56
N VAL A 58 17.70 7.51 -12.53
CA VAL A 58 17.80 7.20 -13.96
C VAL A 58 19.26 7.24 -14.43
N GLY A 59 20.01 8.29 -14.07
CA GLY A 59 21.44 8.40 -14.40
C GLY A 59 22.26 7.24 -13.82
N GLY A 60 22.01 6.89 -12.56
CA GLY A 60 22.63 5.73 -11.92
C GLY A 60 22.23 4.40 -12.56
N ALA A 61 20.98 4.25 -12.96
CA ALA A 61 20.49 3.06 -13.65
C ALA A 61 21.17 2.84 -15.00
N LEU A 62 21.38 3.93 -15.78
CA LEU A 62 22.07 3.86 -17.08
C LEU A 62 23.53 3.39 -16.95
N TRP A 63 24.19 3.67 -15.82
CA TRP A 63 25.58 3.25 -15.58
C TRP A 63 25.67 1.87 -14.91
N CYS A 64 24.80 1.59 -13.94
CA CYS A 64 24.94 0.41 -13.08
C CYS A 64 24.24 -0.86 -13.61
N ILE A 65 23.25 -0.74 -14.51
CA ILE A 65 22.49 -1.89 -14.99
C ILE A 65 23.28 -2.57 -16.13
N PRO A 66 23.76 -3.81 -15.95
CA PRO A 66 24.43 -4.54 -17.03
C PRO A 66 23.43 -4.85 -18.14
N TRP A 67 23.90 -4.84 -19.39
CA TRP A 67 23.11 -5.26 -20.54
C TRP A 67 22.74 -6.75 -20.40
N LEU A 68 21.49 -7.03 -20.04
CA LEU A 68 20.96 -8.37 -19.92
C LEU A 68 20.29 -8.74 -21.26
N PRO A 69 20.51 -9.95 -21.80
CA PRO A 69 19.80 -10.39 -22.98
C PRO A 69 18.30 -10.37 -22.69
N VAL A 70 17.58 -9.54 -23.45
CA VAL A 70 16.13 -9.45 -23.37
C VAL A 70 15.59 -10.67 -24.10
N ASP A 71 15.07 -11.64 -23.35
CA ASP A 71 14.19 -12.67 -23.95
C ASP A 71 13.13 -11.90 -24.74
N SER A 72 13.03 -12.15 -26.05
CA SER A 72 12.22 -11.34 -26.96
C SER A 72 10.74 -11.41 -26.61
N VAL A 73 10.31 -10.58 -25.66
CA VAL A 73 8.91 -10.42 -25.32
C VAL A 73 8.25 -9.75 -26.51
N SER A 74 7.59 -10.55 -27.35
CA SER A 74 6.85 -10.06 -28.51
C SER A 74 5.76 -9.08 -28.05
N LEU A 75 5.98 -7.79 -28.30
CA LEU A 75 5.02 -6.71 -28.08
C LEU A 75 3.84 -6.77 -29.05
N LYS A 76 3.92 -7.62 -30.08
CA LYS A 76 2.91 -7.76 -31.13
C LYS A 76 1.52 -8.11 -30.60
N ASN A 77 1.46 -8.78 -29.45
CA ASN A 77 0.21 -9.19 -28.79
C ASN A 77 -0.03 -8.45 -27.46
N PHE A 78 0.57 -7.27 -27.26
CA PHE A 78 0.33 -6.48 -26.05
C PHE A 78 -1.03 -5.76 -26.12
N ASP A 79 -1.78 -5.81 -25.02
CA ASP A 79 -3.10 -5.20 -24.93
C ASP A 79 -3.00 -3.71 -24.58
N TYR A 80 -2.75 -2.88 -25.59
CA TYR A 80 -2.68 -1.42 -25.43
C TYR A 80 -4.02 -0.78 -25.02
N ALA A 81 -5.13 -1.35 -25.49
CA ALA A 81 -6.47 -0.84 -25.21
C ALA A 81 -6.86 -1.11 -23.74
N GLY A 82 -6.65 -2.34 -23.27
CA GLY A 82 -6.84 -2.70 -21.87
C GLY A 82 -5.89 -1.94 -20.95
N ALA A 83 -4.62 -1.81 -21.31
CA ALA A 83 -3.64 -1.08 -20.51
C ALA A 83 -4.02 0.41 -20.33
N SER A 84 -4.44 1.07 -21.41
CA SER A 84 -4.87 2.48 -21.35
C SER A 84 -6.19 2.64 -20.59
N ALA A 85 -7.16 1.76 -20.78
CA ALA A 85 -8.42 1.77 -20.02
C ALA A 85 -8.18 1.54 -18.52
N ALA A 86 -7.30 0.60 -18.13
CA ALA A 86 -6.94 0.37 -16.73
C ALA A 86 -6.19 1.56 -16.12
N MET A 87 -5.24 2.15 -16.85
CA MET A 87 -4.47 3.31 -16.40
C MET A 87 -5.38 4.52 -16.20
N LEU A 88 -6.22 4.85 -17.18
CA LEU A 88 -7.18 5.95 -17.09
C LEU A 88 -8.21 5.68 -15.99
N GLY A 89 -8.76 4.46 -15.94
CA GLY A 89 -9.75 4.07 -14.94
C GLY A 89 -9.24 4.21 -13.51
N CYS A 90 -8.08 3.62 -13.21
CA CYS A 90 -7.47 3.73 -11.89
C CYS A 90 -7.08 5.19 -11.57
N GLY A 91 -6.48 5.90 -12.53
CA GLY A 91 -6.03 7.28 -12.34
C GLY A 91 -7.18 8.24 -12.06
N LEU A 92 -8.23 8.21 -12.88
CA LEU A 92 -9.42 9.05 -12.72
C LEU A 92 -10.16 8.73 -11.43
N LEU A 93 -10.26 7.46 -11.07
CA LEU A 93 -10.95 7.02 -9.86
C LEU A 93 -10.19 7.44 -8.60
N ILE A 94 -8.87 7.22 -8.55
CA ILE A 94 -8.03 7.68 -7.42
C ILE A 94 -8.05 9.20 -7.32
N PHE A 95 -7.91 9.91 -8.45
CA PHE A 95 -7.93 11.36 -8.48
C PHE A 95 -9.28 11.93 -8.04
N GLY A 96 -10.39 11.40 -8.58
CA GLY A 96 -11.74 11.81 -8.21
C GLY A 96 -12.04 11.58 -6.72
N LEU A 97 -11.67 10.42 -6.17
CA LEU A 97 -11.83 10.14 -4.74
C LEU A 97 -10.98 11.05 -3.85
N THR A 98 -9.74 11.35 -4.28
CA THR A 98 -8.83 12.21 -3.51
C THR A 98 -9.26 13.69 -3.56
N GLN A 99 -9.85 14.14 -4.68
CA GLN A 99 -10.35 15.51 -4.84
C GLN A 99 -11.78 15.72 -4.35
N GLY A 100 -12.53 14.64 -4.10
CA GLY A 100 -13.91 14.70 -3.61
C GLY A 100 -14.03 15.55 -2.35
N SER A 101 -13.31 15.17 -1.29
CA SER A 101 -13.32 15.88 -0.01
C SER A 101 -12.86 17.35 -0.09
N PRO A 102 -11.67 17.67 -0.66
CA PRO A 102 -11.22 19.06 -0.80
C PRO A 102 -12.15 19.99 -1.59
N THR A 103 -12.99 19.44 -2.48
CA THR A 103 -13.89 20.24 -3.32
C THR A 103 -15.37 20.06 -2.99
N HIS A 104 -15.67 19.49 -1.81
CA HIS A 104 -17.02 19.20 -1.34
C HIS A 104 -17.87 18.46 -2.38
N TRP A 105 -17.24 17.49 -3.05
CA TRP A 105 -17.84 16.69 -4.11
C TRP A 105 -18.51 17.51 -5.21
N SER A 106 -17.79 18.49 -5.75
CA SER A 106 -18.25 19.25 -6.91
C SER A 106 -18.59 18.35 -8.13
N PRO A 107 -19.43 18.80 -9.09
CA PRO A 107 -19.88 17.98 -10.22
C PRO A 107 -18.76 17.30 -11.02
N TYR A 108 -17.59 17.95 -11.14
CA TYR A 108 -16.47 17.37 -11.87
C TYR A 108 -15.86 16.16 -11.15
N THR A 109 -15.86 16.12 -9.80
CA THR A 109 -15.36 14.97 -9.03
C THR A 109 -16.23 13.73 -9.22
N TYR A 110 -17.56 13.90 -9.22
CA TYR A 110 -18.49 12.83 -9.59
C TYR A 110 -18.25 12.36 -11.02
N ALA A 111 -18.06 13.28 -11.97
CA ALA A 111 -17.74 12.93 -13.34
C ALA A 111 -16.42 12.13 -13.46
N LEU A 112 -15.39 12.47 -12.68
CA LEU A 112 -14.12 11.74 -12.62
C LEU A 112 -14.29 10.32 -12.05
N VAL A 113 -15.06 10.16 -10.97
CA VAL A 113 -15.32 8.85 -10.38
C VAL A 113 -16.16 7.98 -11.33
N VAL A 114 -17.23 8.54 -11.91
CA VAL A 114 -18.09 7.82 -12.86
C VAL A 114 -17.32 7.45 -14.13
N SER A 115 -16.51 8.36 -14.68
CA SER A 115 -15.67 8.06 -15.84
C SER A 115 -14.59 7.03 -15.51
N GLY A 116 -13.97 7.09 -14.33
CA GLY A 116 -13.04 6.08 -13.85
C GLY A 116 -13.67 4.69 -13.74
N LEU A 117 -14.86 4.59 -13.13
CA LEU A 117 -15.63 3.36 -13.05
C LEU A 117 -16.03 2.84 -14.45
N ALA A 118 -16.46 3.73 -15.35
CA ALA A 118 -16.80 3.37 -16.73
C ALA A 118 -15.57 2.85 -17.50
N SER A 119 -14.40 3.46 -17.31
CA SER A 119 -13.14 2.98 -17.90
C SER A 119 -12.70 1.64 -17.34
N LEU A 120 -12.88 1.37 -16.04
CA LEU A 120 -12.62 0.05 -15.44
C LEU A 120 -13.62 -1.01 -15.92
N ALA A 121 -14.89 -0.64 -16.11
CA ALA A 121 -15.88 -1.53 -16.72
C ALA A 121 -15.52 -1.84 -18.17
N ALA A 122 -15.12 -0.83 -18.95
CA ALA A 122 -14.64 -1.00 -20.32
C ALA A 122 -13.40 -1.89 -20.37
N PHE A 123 -12.45 -1.72 -19.44
CA PHE A 123 -11.30 -2.60 -19.29
C PHE A 123 -11.73 -4.07 -19.12
N GLY A 124 -12.66 -4.36 -18.20
CA GLY A 124 -13.17 -5.73 -18.01
C GLY A 124 -13.88 -6.30 -19.25
N LEU A 125 -14.50 -5.46 -20.08
CA LEU A 125 -15.12 -5.89 -21.35
C LEU A 125 -14.08 -6.13 -22.45
N ILE A 126 -13.01 -5.32 -22.49
CA ILE A 126 -11.89 -5.47 -23.42
C ILE A 126 -11.12 -6.74 -23.11
N GLU A 127 -10.79 -7.00 -21.84
CA GLU A 127 -10.04 -8.19 -21.44
C GLU A 127 -10.74 -9.50 -21.80
N LYS A 128 -12.07 -9.53 -21.83
CA LYS A 128 -12.83 -10.70 -22.28
C LYS A 128 -12.68 -11.00 -23.77
N LYS A 129 -12.26 -10.02 -24.58
CA LYS A 129 -12.17 -10.12 -26.04
C LYS A 129 -10.74 -10.27 -26.56
N VAL A 130 -9.74 -9.85 -25.80
CA VAL A 130 -8.34 -9.80 -26.24
C VAL A 130 -7.65 -11.16 -26.08
N CYS A 131 -6.83 -11.56 -27.06
CA CYS A 131 -6.12 -12.85 -27.05
C CYS A 131 -5.10 -13.01 -25.91
N ARG A 132 -4.55 -11.90 -25.39
CA ARG A 132 -3.59 -11.87 -24.29
C ARG A 132 -3.99 -10.79 -23.27
N PRO A 133 -4.94 -11.08 -22.36
CA PRO A 133 -5.40 -10.11 -21.36
C PRO A 133 -4.28 -9.71 -20.39
N LEU A 134 -4.37 -8.51 -19.80
CA LEU A 134 -3.41 -8.08 -18.78
C LEU A 134 -3.59 -8.88 -17.49
N ILE A 135 -4.83 -9.08 -17.06
CA ILE A 135 -5.26 -9.86 -15.91
C ILE A 135 -6.02 -11.06 -16.46
N ASP A 136 -5.33 -12.21 -16.53
CA ASP A 136 -5.98 -13.44 -16.94
C ASP A 136 -7.05 -13.85 -15.90
N ASN A 137 -8.27 -14.12 -16.35
CA ASN A 137 -9.37 -14.58 -15.48
C ASN A 137 -9.03 -15.85 -14.70
N ARG A 138 -8.06 -16.65 -15.16
CA ARG A 138 -7.52 -17.80 -14.42
C ARG A 138 -6.91 -17.42 -13.06
N LEU A 139 -6.47 -16.17 -12.88
CA LEU A 139 -6.01 -15.65 -11.58
C LEU A 139 -7.14 -15.68 -10.55
N TRP A 140 -8.33 -15.21 -10.92
CA TRP A 140 -9.50 -15.20 -10.04
C TRP A 140 -10.00 -16.60 -9.69
N LEU A 141 -9.78 -17.56 -10.58
CA LEU A 141 -10.08 -18.99 -10.37
C LEU A 141 -9.04 -19.70 -9.48
N THR A 142 -7.88 -19.09 -9.23
CA THR A 142 -6.85 -19.67 -8.38
C THR A 142 -7.36 -19.74 -6.93
N PRO A 143 -7.42 -20.93 -6.31
CA PRO A 143 -7.97 -21.09 -4.97
C PRO A 143 -7.28 -20.16 -3.96
N GLY A 144 -8.07 -19.38 -3.23
CA GLY A 144 -7.57 -18.44 -2.22
C GLY A 144 -7.13 -17.06 -2.75
N PHE A 145 -7.03 -16.86 -4.07
CA PHE A 145 -6.57 -15.57 -4.63
C PHE A 145 -7.49 -14.42 -4.28
N LEU A 146 -8.80 -14.57 -4.52
CA LEU A 146 -9.78 -13.53 -4.20
C LEU A 146 -9.83 -13.20 -2.69
N PRO A 147 -9.93 -14.18 -1.76
CA PRO A 147 -9.83 -13.91 -0.33
C PRO A 147 -8.56 -13.17 0.11
N VAL A 148 -7.40 -13.55 -0.45
CA VAL A 148 -6.11 -12.91 -0.14
C VAL A 148 -6.13 -11.44 -0.58
N ILE A 149 -6.57 -11.17 -1.81
CA ILE A 149 -6.65 -9.80 -2.35
C ILE A 149 -7.67 -8.96 -1.57
N VAL A 150 -8.83 -9.51 -1.21
CA VAL A 150 -9.85 -8.81 -0.42
C VAL A 150 -9.34 -8.48 0.98
N SER A 151 -8.73 -9.45 1.67
CA SER A 151 -8.14 -9.22 3.00
C SER A 151 -7.03 -8.16 2.93
N TYR A 152 -6.16 -8.25 1.94
CA TYR A 152 -5.10 -7.27 1.69
C TYR A 152 -5.67 -5.87 1.40
N PHE A 153 -6.69 -5.77 0.55
CA PHE A 153 -7.38 -4.53 0.22
C PHE A 153 -7.96 -3.88 1.48
N LEU A 154 -8.72 -4.63 2.29
CA LEU A 154 -9.32 -4.12 3.53
C LEU A 154 -8.26 -3.66 4.54
N GLY A 155 -7.25 -4.48 4.81
CA GLY A 155 -6.21 -4.17 5.78
C GLY A 155 -5.35 -2.98 5.39
N TYR A 156 -4.85 -2.95 4.16
CA TYR A 156 -4.01 -1.84 3.69
C TYR A 156 -4.80 -0.53 3.62
N GLY A 157 -6.07 -0.59 3.22
CA GLY A 157 -6.97 0.57 3.21
C GLY A 157 -7.25 1.13 4.59
N ALA A 158 -7.50 0.25 5.56
CA ALA A 158 -7.66 0.62 6.96
C ALA A 158 -6.42 1.35 7.48
N PHE A 159 -5.23 0.84 7.18
CA PHE A 159 -3.97 1.42 7.59
C PHE A 159 -3.66 2.74 6.88
N ALA A 160 -3.51 2.73 5.56
CA ALA A 160 -2.99 3.89 4.82
C ALA A 160 -4.07 4.96 4.61
N GLY A 161 -5.28 4.56 4.24
CA GLY A 161 -6.37 5.46 3.91
C GLY A 161 -7.12 5.97 5.13
N ALA A 162 -7.64 5.06 5.96
CA ALA A 162 -8.51 5.43 7.06
C ALA A 162 -7.77 5.80 8.37
N TRP A 163 -6.54 5.36 8.58
CA TRP A 163 -5.82 5.67 9.83
C TRP A 163 -4.62 6.60 9.62
N GLN A 164 -3.61 6.21 8.85
CA GLN A 164 -2.32 6.92 8.78
C GLN A 164 -2.48 8.38 8.35
N PHE A 165 -3.27 8.64 7.31
CA PHE A 165 -3.56 10.00 6.84
C PHE A 165 -4.19 10.87 7.96
N PHE A 166 -5.19 10.33 8.66
CA PHE A 166 -5.91 11.02 9.73
C PHE A 166 -5.10 11.12 11.04
N ALA A 167 -4.20 10.17 11.31
CA ALA A 167 -3.25 10.23 12.42
C ALA A 167 -2.27 11.40 12.23
N VAL A 168 -1.77 11.62 11.01
CA VAL A 168 -0.96 12.81 10.70
C VAL A 168 -1.79 14.09 10.82
N ARG A 169 -3.03 14.10 10.32
CA ARG A 169 -3.93 15.26 10.51
C ARG A 169 -4.19 15.56 11.98
N PHE A 170 -4.36 14.55 12.84
CA PHE A 170 -4.52 14.73 14.29
C PHE A 170 -3.33 15.47 14.90
N LEU A 171 -2.09 15.07 14.57
CA LEU A 171 -0.88 15.72 15.08
C LEU A 171 -0.80 17.20 14.64
N LEU A 172 -1.15 17.49 13.40
CA LEU A 172 -1.09 18.84 12.83
C LEU A 172 -2.22 19.76 13.34
N THR A 173 -3.44 19.24 13.44
CA THR A 173 -4.66 20.05 13.66
C THR A 173 -5.14 20.07 15.10
N ILE A 174 -5.00 18.96 15.84
CA ILE A 174 -5.46 18.84 17.23
C ILE A 174 -4.31 19.04 18.23
N GLN A 175 -3.14 18.47 17.94
CA GLN A 175 -1.96 18.67 18.77
C GLN A 175 -1.13 19.90 18.35
N HIS A 176 -1.53 20.60 17.28
CA HIS A 176 -0.87 21.80 16.77
C HIS A 176 0.66 21.64 16.59
N THR A 177 1.10 20.44 16.26
CA THR A 177 2.51 20.13 16.07
C THR A 177 2.96 20.70 14.73
N SER A 178 4.16 21.28 14.68
CA SER A 178 4.69 21.81 13.41
C SER A 178 4.92 20.67 12.38
N PRO A 179 4.84 20.93 11.07
CA PRO A 179 5.02 19.89 10.04
C PRO A 179 6.36 19.16 10.14
N ILE A 180 7.44 19.88 10.46
CA ILE A 180 8.76 19.27 10.63
C ILE A 180 8.84 18.37 11.87
N ILE A 181 8.21 18.75 12.99
CA ILE A 181 8.17 17.90 14.19
C ILE A 181 7.31 16.67 13.93
N THR A 182 6.19 16.82 13.22
CA THR A 182 5.34 15.70 12.80
C THR A 182 6.11 14.73 11.89
N ALA A 183 6.96 15.24 11.00
CA ALA A 183 7.87 14.41 10.21
C ALA A 183 8.90 13.67 11.09
N CYS A 184 9.47 14.35 12.10
CA CYS A 184 10.34 13.71 13.09
C CYS A 184 9.61 12.59 13.86
N TYR A 185 8.33 12.77 14.16
CA TYR A 185 7.47 11.75 14.77
C TYR A 185 7.21 10.53 13.86
N LEU A 186 7.49 10.62 12.57
CA LEU A 186 7.40 9.50 11.64
C LEU A 186 8.75 8.79 11.46
N LEU A 187 9.86 9.29 11.99
CA LEU A 187 11.16 8.60 11.88
C LEU A 187 11.19 7.20 12.52
N PRO A 188 10.53 6.96 13.67
CA PRO A 188 10.42 5.62 14.23
C PRO A 188 9.76 4.62 13.26
N VAL A 189 8.88 5.08 12.35
CA VAL A 189 8.27 4.24 11.30
C VAL A 189 9.36 3.68 10.39
N GLY A 190 10.27 4.50 9.87
CA GLY A 190 11.34 4.01 8.99
C GLY A 190 12.28 2.99 9.66
N MET A 191 12.62 3.23 10.93
CA MET A 191 13.43 2.29 11.72
C MET A 191 12.67 0.99 11.99
N SER A 192 11.42 1.08 12.43
CA SER A 192 10.56 -0.07 12.72
C SER A 192 10.26 -0.90 11.47
N GLY A 193 10.06 -0.28 10.31
CA GLY A 193 9.89 -0.97 9.03
C GLY A 193 11.14 -1.75 8.62
N THR A 194 12.34 -1.22 8.88
CA THR A 194 13.58 -1.97 8.64
C THR A 194 13.65 -3.23 9.52
N VAL A 195 13.27 -3.10 10.79
CA VAL A 195 13.17 -4.24 11.71
C VAL A 195 12.05 -5.20 11.29
N ALA A 196 10.90 -4.69 10.86
CA ALA A 196 9.76 -5.48 10.40
C ALA A 196 10.13 -6.32 9.17
N SER A 197 10.75 -5.71 8.16
CA SER A 197 11.30 -6.41 6.99
C SER A 197 12.26 -7.54 7.38
N TRP A 198 13.12 -7.33 8.38
CA TRP A 198 14.00 -8.37 8.90
C TRP A 198 13.24 -9.48 9.63
N VAL A 199 12.27 -9.14 10.50
CA VAL A 199 11.42 -10.11 11.21
C VAL A 199 10.62 -10.94 10.20
N VAL A 200 10.01 -10.30 9.20
CA VAL A 200 9.26 -10.95 8.12
C VAL A 200 10.13 -11.94 7.38
N SER A 201 11.37 -11.57 7.03
CA SER A 201 12.30 -12.47 6.33
C SER A 201 12.54 -13.78 7.10
N ARG A 202 12.51 -13.76 8.44
CA ARG A 202 12.62 -14.95 9.28
C ARG A 202 11.30 -15.70 9.42
N LEU A 203 10.20 -14.97 9.64
CA LEU A 203 8.87 -15.55 9.84
C LEU A 203 8.41 -16.37 8.64
N LEU A 204 8.73 -15.93 7.43
CA LEU A 204 8.38 -16.65 6.19
C LEU A 204 8.92 -18.09 6.16
N HIS A 205 10.07 -18.37 6.77
CA HIS A 205 10.65 -19.72 6.83
C HIS A 205 10.05 -20.59 7.93
N ILE A 206 9.46 -19.98 8.95
CA ILE A 206 9.00 -20.69 10.16
C ILE A 206 7.50 -20.95 10.09
N MET A 207 6.72 -19.96 9.64
CA MET A 207 5.26 -19.95 9.69
C MET A 207 4.62 -20.02 8.30
N PRO A 208 3.40 -20.60 8.18
CA PRO A 208 2.60 -20.49 6.97
C PRO A 208 2.21 -19.05 6.64
N GLY A 209 2.13 -18.71 5.35
CA GLY A 209 1.87 -17.34 4.89
C GLY A 209 0.54 -16.75 5.38
N HIS A 210 -0.47 -17.57 5.67
CA HIS A 210 -1.77 -17.09 6.13
C HIS A 210 -1.72 -16.56 7.57
N TRP A 211 -0.87 -17.13 8.44
CA TRP A 211 -0.65 -16.59 9.79
C TRP A 211 0.09 -15.25 9.74
N ILE A 212 1.00 -15.09 8.79
CA ILE A 212 1.72 -13.83 8.57
C ILE A 212 0.75 -12.76 8.05
N LEU A 213 -0.12 -13.10 7.11
CA LEU A 213 -1.17 -12.20 6.63
C LEU A 213 -2.15 -11.83 7.76
N MET A 214 -2.57 -12.79 8.58
CA MET A 214 -3.45 -12.49 9.71
C MET A 214 -2.78 -11.58 10.75
N GLY A 215 -1.50 -11.85 11.08
CA GLY A 215 -0.70 -10.99 11.95
C GLY A 215 -0.57 -9.56 11.41
N SER A 216 -0.48 -9.41 10.08
CA SER A 216 -0.46 -8.09 9.44
C SER A 216 -1.77 -7.31 9.62
N MET A 217 -2.92 -7.98 9.54
CA MET A 217 -4.23 -7.36 9.76
C MET A 217 -4.39 -6.88 11.22
N LEU A 218 -3.88 -7.68 12.16
CA LEU A 218 -3.86 -7.31 13.58
C LEU A 218 -2.91 -6.13 13.83
N ALA A 219 -1.74 -6.10 13.19
CA ALA A 219 -0.84 -4.95 13.24
C ALA A 219 -1.50 -3.69 12.66
N PHE A 220 -2.24 -3.80 11.55
CA PHE A 220 -3.02 -2.68 11.02
C PHE A 220 -4.07 -2.17 12.02
N ALA A 221 -4.72 -3.07 12.76
CA ALA A 221 -5.69 -2.72 13.79
C ALA A 221 -5.07 -1.99 15.00
N THR A 222 -3.78 -2.21 15.31
CA THR A 222 -3.16 -1.53 16.46
C THR A 222 -3.04 -0.02 16.24
N GLY A 223 -2.80 0.42 15.00
CA GLY A 223 -2.72 1.85 14.66
C GLY A 223 -3.93 2.65 15.20
N PRO A 224 -5.16 2.38 14.71
CA PRO A 224 -6.34 3.04 15.22
C PRO A 224 -6.60 2.73 16.70
N ALA A 225 -6.32 1.53 17.19
CA ALA A 225 -6.54 1.17 18.60
C ALA A 225 -5.74 2.06 19.59
N PHE A 226 -4.49 2.38 19.26
CA PHE A 226 -3.66 3.29 20.06
C PHE A 226 -4.05 4.77 19.91
N PHE A 227 -4.72 5.13 18.80
CA PHE A 227 -5.15 6.50 18.53
C PHE A 227 -6.53 6.83 19.11
N LEU A 228 -7.44 5.85 19.20
CA LEU A 228 -8.77 6.00 19.79
C LEU A 228 -8.80 6.68 21.18
N PRO A 229 -7.96 6.30 22.17
CA PRO A 229 -7.98 6.93 23.49
C PRO A 229 -7.28 8.29 23.53
N GLN A 230 -6.64 8.74 22.45
CA GLN A 230 -5.88 9.98 22.46
C GLN A 230 -6.78 11.21 22.66
N THR A 231 -6.17 12.22 23.26
CA THR A 231 -6.67 13.57 23.52
C THR A 231 -5.63 14.60 23.09
N SER A 232 -5.99 15.88 23.02
CA SER A 232 -5.07 16.96 22.64
C SER A 232 -3.80 17.00 23.49
N GLY A 233 -3.90 16.74 24.80
CA GLY A 233 -2.77 16.72 25.74
C GLY A 233 -2.03 15.38 25.85
N THR A 234 -2.37 14.38 25.04
CA THR A 234 -1.73 13.06 25.13
C THR A 234 -0.25 13.12 24.76
N MET A 235 0.60 12.54 25.60
CA MET A 235 2.03 12.45 25.33
C MET A 235 2.30 11.55 24.11
N TYR A 236 2.97 12.10 23.09
CA TYR A 236 3.31 11.42 21.85
C TYR A 236 3.98 10.04 22.07
N TRP A 237 4.92 9.97 23.00
CA TRP A 237 5.67 8.74 23.31
C TRP A 237 4.81 7.63 23.93
N ALA A 238 3.70 7.97 24.58
CA ALA A 238 2.87 7.01 25.29
C ALA A 238 1.92 6.23 24.35
N LEU A 239 1.33 6.91 23.35
CA LEU A 239 0.29 6.32 22.50
C LEU A 239 0.61 6.40 21.00
N SER A 240 1.10 7.54 20.50
CA SER A 240 1.37 7.70 19.06
C SER A 240 2.54 6.84 18.58
N VAL A 241 3.65 6.81 19.32
CA VAL A 241 4.83 5.99 18.97
C VAL A 241 4.50 4.50 18.87
N PRO A 242 3.93 3.84 19.90
CA PRO A 242 3.61 2.41 19.78
C PRO A 242 2.58 2.16 18.67
N GLY A 243 1.61 3.06 18.48
CA GLY A 243 0.66 2.99 17.37
C GLY A 243 1.36 2.97 16.00
N PHE A 244 2.29 3.90 15.76
CA PHE A 244 3.08 3.95 14.52
C PHE A 244 4.03 2.76 14.38
N VAL A 245 4.80 2.44 15.40
CA VAL A 245 5.83 1.39 15.35
C VAL A 245 5.21 0.01 15.09
N ILE A 246 4.12 -0.35 15.80
CA ILE A 246 3.50 -1.67 15.66
C ILE A 246 2.73 -1.76 14.34
N SER A 247 1.99 -0.73 13.96
CA SER A 247 1.24 -0.74 12.70
C SER A 247 2.11 -0.83 11.45
N THR A 248 3.34 -0.34 11.51
CA THR A 248 4.34 -0.43 10.42
C THR A 248 4.74 -1.87 10.08
N PHE A 249 4.50 -2.84 10.98
CA PHE A 249 4.70 -4.25 10.64
C PHE A 249 3.65 -4.76 9.64
N GLY A 250 2.47 -4.16 9.61
CA GLY A 250 1.36 -4.56 8.74
C GLY A 250 1.70 -4.53 7.25
N PRO A 251 2.17 -3.41 6.67
CA PRO A 251 2.50 -3.31 5.25
C PRO A 251 3.54 -4.35 4.82
N ASP A 252 4.61 -4.52 5.59
CA ASP A 252 5.71 -5.42 5.26
C ASP A 252 5.28 -6.90 5.34
N MET A 253 4.58 -7.28 6.42
CA MET A 253 4.07 -8.64 6.59
C MET A 253 3.04 -9.01 5.52
N SER A 254 2.08 -8.11 5.26
CA SER A 254 1.01 -8.34 4.29
C SER A 254 1.57 -8.46 2.87
N PHE A 255 2.44 -7.54 2.45
CA PHE A 255 3.06 -7.57 1.12
C PHE A 255 3.91 -8.83 0.92
N ALA A 256 4.67 -9.23 1.93
CA ALA A 256 5.46 -10.46 1.87
C ALA A 256 4.58 -11.72 1.78
N ALA A 257 3.53 -11.82 2.59
CA ALA A 257 2.61 -12.96 2.57
C ALA A 257 1.90 -13.09 1.21
N VAL A 258 1.41 -11.98 0.65
CA VAL A 258 0.78 -11.95 -0.68
C VAL A 258 1.79 -12.29 -1.77
N SER A 259 3.02 -11.79 -1.68
CA SER A 259 4.10 -12.10 -2.63
C SER A 259 4.44 -13.60 -2.63
N VAL A 260 4.50 -14.24 -1.45
CA VAL A 260 4.70 -15.68 -1.33
C VAL A 260 3.51 -16.45 -1.89
N PHE A 261 2.29 -16.00 -1.64
CA PHE A 261 1.09 -16.61 -2.22
C PHE A 261 1.13 -16.60 -3.75
N ILE A 262 1.43 -15.44 -4.35
CA ILE A 262 1.54 -15.28 -5.81
C ILE A 262 2.63 -16.19 -6.37
N THR A 263 3.83 -16.18 -5.79
CA THR A 263 4.95 -16.96 -6.30
C THR A 263 4.72 -18.48 -6.20
N SER A 264 3.92 -18.91 -5.23
CA SER A 264 3.64 -20.34 -4.98
C SER A 264 2.43 -20.88 -5.74
N ASN A 265 1.39 -20.07 -5.96
CA ASN A 265 0.10 -20.51 -6.51
C ASN A 265 -0.19 -19.99 -7.92
N VAL A 266 0.53 -18.96 -8.39
CA VAL A 266 0.32 -18.37 -9.73
C VAL A 266 1.44 -18.81 -10.68
N PRO A 267 1.11 -19.25 -11.92
CA PRO A 267 2.12 -19.63 -12.91
C PRO A 267 3.06 -18.46 -13.23
N ARG A 268 4.35 -18.76 -13.47
CA ARG A 268 5.41 -17.75 -13.70
C ARG A 268 5.07 -16.72 -14.77
N SER A 269 4.34 -17.11 -15.81
CA SER A 269 3.88 -16.23 -16.89
C SER A 269 2.93 -15.12 -16.43
N TYR A 270 2.21 -15.32 -15.32
CA TYR A 270 1.19 -14.41 -14.80
C TYR A 270 1.58 -13.74 -13.48
N GLN A 271 2.72 -14.10 -12.87
CA GLN A 271 3.16 -13.51 -11.59
C GLN A 271 3.38 -11.99 -11.67
N GLY A 272 3.83 -11.48 -12.82
CA GLY A 272 3.96 -10.04 -13.05
C GLY A 272 2.61 -9.32 -13.00
N ALA A 273 1.59 -9.86 -13.66
CA ALA A 273 0.23 -9.33 -13.67
C ALA A 273 -0.43 -9.41 -12.28
N ALA A 274 -0.26 -10.53 -11.57
CA ALA A 274 -0.74 -10.67 -10.20
C ALA A 274 -0.07 -9.67 -9.26
N GLY A 275 1.24 -9.46 -9.38
CA GLY A 275 1.98 -8.48 -8.58
C GLY A 275 1.54 -7.03 -8.86
N SER A 276 1.31 -6.67 -10.13
CA SER A 276 0.78 -5.34 -10.46
C SER A 276 -0.64 -5.14 -9.92
N LEU A 277 -1.48 -6.18 -9.96
CA LEU A 277 -2.82 -6.11 -9.40
C LEU A 277 -2.81 -5.82 -7.90
N VAL A 278 -1.88 -6.42 -7.14
CA VAL A 278 -1.71 -6.14 -5.70
C VAL A 278 -1.39 -4.67 -5.46
N ILE A 279 -0.46 -4.10 -6.22
CA ILE A 279 -0.07 -2.68 -6.09
C ILE A 279 -1.22 -1.76 -6.51
N THR A 280 -1.95 -2.11 -7.57
CA THR A 280 -3.15 -1.36 -7.98
C THR A 280 -4.22 -1.41 -6.89
N ALA A 281 -4.48 -2.59 -6.32
CA ALA A 281 -5.41 -2.78 -5.21
C ALA A 281 -4.98 -1.98 -3.96
N GLN A 282 -3.68 -1.93 -3.67
CA GLN A 282 -3.09 -1.15 -2.58
C GLN A 282 -3.38 0.36 -2.74
N ASN A 283 -3.12 0.92 -3.92
CA ASN A 283 -3.34 2.33 -4.21
C ASN A 283 -4.84 2.68 -4.22
N LEU A 284 -5.66 1.84 -4.87
CA LEU A 284 -7.10 2.03 -4.93
C LEU A 284 -7.73 1.95 -3.54
N SER A 285 -7.31 0.98 -2.74
CA SER A 285 -7.76 0.83 -1.36
C SER A 285 -7.47 2.08 -0.52
N THR A 286 -6.24 2.60 -0.61
CA THR A 286 -5.85 3.81 0.10
C THR A 286 -6.77 4.99 -0.26
N ALA A 287 -7.04 5.19 -1.55
CA ALA A 287 -7.92 6.27 -2.01
C ALA A 287 -9.37 6.10 -1.56
N VAL A 288 -9.92 4.88 -1.67
CA VAL A 288 -11.29 4.56 -1.25
C VAL A 288 -11.47 4.79 0.25
N PHE A 289 -10.60 4.24 1.08
CA PHE A 289 -10.73 4.34 2.53
C PHE A 289 -10.40 5.73 3.08
N ALA A 290 -9.53 6.50 2.40
CA ALA A 290 -9.34 7.91 2.71
C ALA A 290 -10.62 8.72 2.42
N ALA A 291 -11.24 8.54 1.25
CA ALA A 291 -12.48 9.23 0.88
C ALA A 291 -13.66 8.84 1.80
N LEU A 292 -13.78 7.56 2.17
CA LEU A 292 -14.75 7.10 3.15
C LEU A 292 -14.50 7.72 4.53
N GLY A 293 -13.23 7.79 4.97
CA GLY A 293 -12.85 8.42 6.22
C GLY A 293 -13.24 9.90 6.24
N ASP A 294 -12.95 10.64 5.17
CA ASP A 294 -13.34 12.05 5.08
C ASP A 294 -14.85 12.23 5.12
N THR A 295 -15.60 11.39 4.41
CA THR A 295 -17.09 11.42 4.41
C THR A 295 -17.66 11.17 5.81
N VAL A 296 -17.12 10.19 6.53
CA VAL A 296 -17.51 9.89 7.92
C VAL A 296 -17.17 11.08 8.83
N GLY A 297 -15.97 11.65 8.68
CA GLY A 297 -15.53 12.82 9.43
C GLY A 297 -16.45 14.03 9.21
N GLU A 298 -16.78 14.33 7.95
CA GLU A 298 -17.66 15.44 7.57
C GLU A 298 -19.05 15.28 8.19
N LYS A 299 -19.66 14.09 8.08
CA LYS A 299 -20.98 13.82 8.66
C LYS A 299 -21.03 13.90 10.19
N VAL A 300 -19.99 13.44 10.86
CA VAL A 300 -19.91 13.58 12.33
C VAL A 300 -19.70 15.04 12.73
N THR A 301 -18.96 15.80 11.93
CA THR A 301 -18.69 17.22 12.17
C THR A 301 -19.96 18.07 11.96
N GLU A 302 -20.72 17.82 10.89
CA GLU A 302 -22.03 18.46 10.64
C GLU A 302 -23.02 18.24 11.79
N MET A 303 -23.03 17.04 12.38
CA MET A 303 -23.90 16.72 13.51
C MET A 303 -23.51 17.43 14.81
N ALA A 304 -22.25 17.82 14.97
CA ALA A 304 -21.71 18.42 16.18
C ALA A 304 -21.65 19.96 16.14
N ASP A 305 -21.97 20.58 15.00
CA ASP A 305 -21.95 22.03 14.77
C ASP A 305 -20.60 22.70 15.14
N SER A 306 -19.51 21.94 15.05
CA SER A 306 -18.15 22.35 15.44
C SER A 306 -17.17 22.15 14.29
N THR A 307 -15.99 22.79 14.34
CA THR A 307 -14.88 22.44 13.44
C THR A 307 -14.42 20.99 13.70
N LEU A 308 -13.73 20.40 12.71
CA LEU A 308 -13.26 19.01 12.69
C LEU A 308 -12.72 18.54 14.06
N ASP A 309 -13.61 17.92 14.84
CA ASP A 309 -13.34 17.63 16.23
C ASP A 309 -12.68 16.25 16.39
N LEU A 310 -12.04 16.04 17.54
CA LEU A 310 -11.52 14.75 17.96
C LEU A 310 -12.57 13.63 17.84
N GLY A 311 -13.86 13.95 18.03
CA GLY A 311 -14.97 13.02 17.79
C GLY A 311 -15.03 12.48 16.36
N ALA A 312 -14.83 13.34 15.36
CA ALA A 312 -14.82 12.95 13.95
C ALA A 312 -13.64 12.01 13.64
N LEU A 313 -12.44 12.35 14.13
CA LEU A 313 -11.25 11.50 13.98
C LEU A 313 -11.42 10.14 14.66
N ARG A 314 -12.04 10.11 15.84
CA ARG A 314 -12.37 8.84 16.54
C ARG A 314 -13.34 7.98 15.75
N ALA A 315 -14.36 8.56 15.11
CA ALA A 315 -15.28 7.79 14.26
C ALA A 315 -14.54 7.16 13.07
N ILE A 316 -13.63 7.90 12.45
CA ILE A 316 -12.79 7.40 11.35
C ILE A 316 -11.87 6.28 11.85
N TRP A 317 -11.26 6.41 13.02
CA TRP A 317 -10.41 5.37 13.60
C TRP A 317 -11.20 4.12 14.01
N TRP A 318 -12.44 4.25 14.49
CA TRP A 318 -13.33 3.11 14.70
C TRP A 318 -13.66 2.39 13.38
N MET A 319 -13.94 3.13 12.31
CA MET A 319 -14.13 2.56 10.98
C MET A 319 -12.87 1.84 10.50
N SER A 320 -11.69 2.44 10.67
CA SER A 320 -10.40 1.82 10.33
C SER A 320 -10.20 0.52 11.11
N LEU A 321 -10.43 0.54 12.43
CA LEU A 321 -10.32 -0.64 13.30
C LEU A 321 -11.27 -1.75 12.85
N ALA A 322 -12.55 -1.43 12.62
CA ALA A 322 -13.54 -2.40 12.15
C ALA A 322 -13.16 -3.00 10.79
N THR A 323 -12.62 -2.18 9.88
CA THR A 323 -12.17 -2.61 8.55
C THR A 323 -10.98 -3.56 8.66
N ALA A 324 -9.98 -3.22 9.49
CA ALA A 324 -8.81 -4.08 9.73
C ALA A 324 -9.22 -5.43 10.36
N MET A 325 -10.13 -5.41 11.34
CA MET A 325 -10.67 -6.62 11.96
C MET A 325 -11.48 -7.46 10.97
N THR A 326 -12.25 -6.84 10.08
CA THR A 326 -12.95 -7.53 8.99
C THR A 326 -11.95 -8.18 8.03
N GLY A 327 -10.87 -7.49 7.68
CA GLY A 327 -9.76 -8.05 6.90
C GLY A 327 -9.11 -9.25 7.59
N ALA A 328 -8.94 -9.21 8.92
CA ALA A 328 -8.43 -10.32 9.71
C ALA A 328 -9.40 -11.52 9.72
N LEU A 329 -10.71 -11.28 9.86
CA LEU A 329 -11.74 -12.32 9.81
C LEU A 329 -11.81 -13.00 8.43
N VAL A 330 -11.76 -12.22 7.36
CA VAL A 330 -11.70 -12.76 5.99
C VAL A 330 -10.44 -13.61 5.81
N CYS A 331 -9.30 -13.17 6.35
CA CYS A 331 -8.08 -13.96 6.34
C CYS A 331 -8.25 -15.27 7.10
N ALA A 332 -8.76 -15.23 8.33
CA ALA A 332 -8.90 -16.41 9.17
C ALA A 332 -9.86 -17.46 8.59
N CYS A 333 -10.98 -17.03 8.00
CA CYS A 333 -11.99 -17.94 7.47
C CYS A 333 -11.64 -18.48 6.07
N SER A 334 -11.07 -17.66 5.20
CA SER A 334 -11.06 -17.92 3.76
C SER A 334 -9.66 -18.03 3.15
N VAL A 335 -8.61 -17.61 3.86
CA VAL A 335 -7.24 -17.62 3.34
C VAL A 335 -6.46 -18.83 3.86
N ARG A 336 -6.04 -19.69 2.93
CA ARG A 336 -5.16 -20.83 3.22
C ARG A 336 -3.93 -20.74 2.33
N ILE A 337 -2.83 -20.23 2.89
CA ILE A 337 -1.54 -20.16 2.24
C ILE A 337 -0.64 -21.21 2.90
N PRO A 338 -0.32 -22.34 2.26
CA PRO A 338 0.59 -23.33 2.83
C PRO A 338 1.97 -22.72 3.09
N LYS A 339 2.76 -23.36 3.95
CA LYS A 339 4.13 -22.93 4.24
C LYS A 339 4.94 -22.91 2.93
N SER A 340 5.80 -21.92 2.75
CA SER A 340 6.69 -21.88 1.59
C SER A 340 7.67 -23.05 1.69
N GLU A 341 7.39 -24.12 0.98
CA GLU A 341 8.41 -25.11 0.65
C GLU A 341 9.29 -24.46 -0.41
N GLU A 342 10.58 -24.31 -0.09
CA GLU A 342 11.59 -23.99 -1.09
C GLU A 342 11.58 -25.15 -2.08
N LYS A 343 10.80 -25.03 -3.16
CA LYS A 343 10.90 -25.95 -4.28
C LYS A 343 12.30 -25.78 -4.82
N GLU A 344 13.21 -26.67 -4.44
CA GLU A 344 14.45 -26.89 -5.16
C GLU A 344 14.06 -27.09 -6.61
N HIS A 345 14.24 -26.05 -7.41
CA HIS A 345 14.28 -26.19 -8.85
C HIS A 345 15.60 -26.91 -9.14
N ILE A 346 15.58 -28.23 -8.96
CA ILE A 346 16.60 -29.13 -9.47
C ILE A 346 16.48 -29.06 -11.00
N SER A 347 17.51 -28.40 -11.57
CA SER A 347 18.01 -28.41 -12.95
C SER A 347 16.99 -28.30 -14.09
#